data_AF-A0A1S3DT62-F1
#
_entry.id   AF-A0A1S3DT62-F1
#
_cell.length_a   1.000
_cell.length_b   1.000
_cell.length_c   1.000
_cell.angle_alpha   90.00
_cell.angle_beta   90.00
_cell.angle_gamma   90.00
#
_symmetry.space_group_name_H-M   'P 1'
#
loop_
_entity.id
_entity.type
_entity.pdbx_description
1 polymer ?
#
loop_
_entity_poly.entity_id
_entity_poly.type
_entity_poly.pdbx_seq_one_letter_code
_entity_poly.pdbx_strand_id
1 'polypeptide(L)'
;MLRRKIAREGVSEAKEQEEKGAAYMEWYPEAKIRVCEQKLRGLPSTSIMNQELEFRSPSSFSVCARYVSGEVGSFRKRYEGRELLTVGDQVDCLLDHATDWGILGVTWAGWAPYV
;
A
#
# COMPACT_ATOMS: atom_id res chain seq x y z
N MET A 1 -5.75 23.01 -41.20
CA MET A 1 -6.18 23.50 -39.87
C MET A 1 -6.45 22.37 -38.86
N LEU A 2 -6.87 21.17 -39.30
CA LEU A 2 -7.27 20.06 -38.41
C LEU A 2 -6.14 19.48 -37.52
N ARG A 3 -4.91 19.37 -38.05
CA ARG A 3 -3.76 18.82 -37.30
C ARG A 3 -3.31 19.66 -36.10
N ARG A 4 -3.51 20.99 -36.14
CA ARG A 4 -3.20 21.88 -35.01
C ARG A 4 -4.25 21.78 -33.88
N LYS A 5 -5.46 21.31 -34.18
CA LYS A 5 -6.54 21.14 -33.21
C LYS A 5 -6.34 19.86 -32.39
N ILE A 6 -6.04 18.75 -33.06
CA ILE A 6 -5.69 17.46 -32.44
C ILE A 6 -4.45 17.57 -31.54
N ALA A 7 -3.41 18.30 -31.98
CA ALA A 7 -2.22 18.52 -31.16
C ALA A 7 -2.49 19.41 -29.93
N ARG A 8 -3.43 20.36 -30.00
CA ARG A 8 -3.84 21.17 -28.84
C ARG A 8 -4.72 20.38 -27.87
N GLU A 9 -5.59 19.52 -28.39
CA GLU A 9 -6.44 18.63 -27.60
C GLU A 9 -5.58 17.58 -26.87
N GLY A 10 -4.60 16.94 -27.53
CA GLY A 10 -3.69 16.01 -26.87
C GLY A 10 -2.75 16.66 -25.84
N VAL A 11 -2.34 17.92 -26.05
CA VAL A 11 -1.56 18.68 -25.04
C VAL A 11 -2.43 19.14 -23.87
N SER A 12 -3.73 19.38 -24.10
CA SER A 12 -4.72 19.67 -23.06
C SER A 12 -4.98 18.43 -22.20
N GLU A 13 -5.18 17.27 -22.81
CA GLU A 13 -5.40 16.00 -22.11
C GLU A 13 -4.15 15.57 -21.32
N ALA A 14 -2.96 15.74 -21.88
CA ALA A 14 -1.71 15.47 -21.18
C ALA A 14 -1.51 16.41 -19.97
N LYS A 15 -1.84 17.71 -20.12
CA LYS A 15 -1.82 18.66 -19.00
C LYS A 15 -2.87 18.36 -17.94
N GLU A 16 -4.05 17.91 -18.32
CA GLU A 16 -5.11 17.53 -17.37
C GLU A 16 -4.75 16.22 -16.63
N GLN A 17 -4.06 15.30 -17.29
CA GLN A 17 -3.48 14.11 -16.67
C GLN A 17 -2.30 14.45 -15.75
N GLU A 18 -1.47 15.43 -16.13
CA GLU A 18 -0.36 15.95 -15.32
C GLU A 18 -0.86 16.78 -14.13
N GLU A 19 -1.97 17.53 -14.25
CA GLU A 19 -2.61 18.23 -13.13
C GLU A 19 -3.37 17.26 -12.20
N LYS A 20 -3.99 16.20 -12.73
CA LYS A 20 -4.52 15.08 -11.91
C LYS A 20 -3.39 14.32 -11.23
N GLY A 21 -2.24 14.22 -11.89
CA GLY A 21 -0.95 13.87 -11.30
C GLY A 21 -0.23 15.06 -10.64
N ALA A 22 -0.92 16.10 -10.19
CA ALA A 22 -0.34 17.11 -9.29
C ALA A 22 -1.16 17.21 -8.01
N ALA A 23 -2.35 16.60 -7.98
CA ALA A 23 -3.04 16.18 -6.77
C ALA A 23 -2.31 15.03 -6.02
N TYR A 24 -1.01 14.83 -6.29
CA TYR A 24 -0.15 13.92 -5.54
C TYR A 24 0.05 14.43 -4.10
N MET A 25 -0.55 13.68 -3.18
CA MET A 25 -0.22 13.62 -1.75
C MET A 25 -0.42 14.92 -0.98
N GLU A 26 -1.68 15.30 -0.76
CA GLU A 26 -1.99 15.99 0.49
C GLU A 26 -1.46 15.14 1.66
N TRP A 27 -0.62 15.72 2.50
CA TRP A 27 -0.04 15.02 3.65
C TRP A 27 -1.06 15.03 4.79
N TYR A 28 -1.33 13.86 5.39
CA TYR A 28 -2.37 13.69 6.41
C TYR A 28 -1.75 13.38 7.78
N PRO A 29 -1.29 14.39 8.53
CA PRO A 29 -0.53 14.19 9.76
C PRO A 29 -1.32 13.46 10.85
N GLU A 30 -2.61 13.79 11.00
CA GLU A 30 -3.47 13.13 11.99
C GLU A 30 -3.64 11.64 11.70
N ALA A 31 -3.83 11.26 10.43
CA ALA A 31 -3.93 9.86 10.04
C ALA A 31 -2.62 9.12 10.31
N LYS A 32 -1.47 9.75 10.07
CA LYS A 32 -0.15 9.17 10.38
C LYS A 32 0.05 8.97 11.88
N ILE A 33 -0.36 9.92 12.73
CA ILE A 33 -0.28 9.77 14.19
C ILE A 33 -1.19 8.61 14.65
N ARG A 34 -2.43 8.53 14.14
CA ARG A 34 -3.35 7.43 14.47
C ARG A 34 -2.77 6.06 14.08
N VAL A 35 -2.14 5.96 12.91
CA VAL A 35 -1.45 4.73 12.49
C VAL A 35 -0.30 4.37 13.44
N CYS A 36 0.48 5.36 13.91
CA CYS A 36 1.51 5.12 14.91
C CYS A 36 0.92 4.61 16.23
N GLU A 37 -0.16 5.21 16.72
CA GLU A 37 -0.85 4.74 17.92
C GLU A 37 -1.38 3.32 17.75
N GLN A 38 -1.98 2.99 16.60
CA GLN A 38 -2.47 1.65 16.31
C GLN A 38 -1.36 0.60 16.29
N LYS A 39 -0.20 0.93 15.68
CA LYS A 39 0.99 0.06 15.71
C LYS A 39 1.44 -0.22 17.15
N LEU A 40 1.47 0.81 18.00
CA LEU A 40 1.86 0.69 19.41
C LEU A 40 0.84 -0.05 20.27
N ARG A 41 -0.45 0.00 19.92
CA ARG A 41 -1.51 -0.76 20.60
C ARG A 41 -1.45 -2.26 20.32
N GLY A 42 -0.73 -2.68 19.28
CA GLY A 42 -0.60 -4.10 18.92
C GLY A 42 -1.49 -4.55 17.77
N LEU A 43 -1.94 -3.65 16.89
CA LEU A 43 -2.69 -4.06 15.70
C LEU A 43 -1.81 -4.93 14.77
N PRO A 44 -2.41 -5.91 14.06
CA PRO A 44 -1.69 -6.70 13.07
C PRO A 44 -1.10 -5.85 11.94
N SER A 45 0.08 -6.25 11.45
CA SER A 45 0.79 -5.54 10.38
C SER A 45 -0.02 -5.47 9.08
N THR A 46 -0.82 -6.50 8.78
CA THR A 46 -1.68 -6.60 7.59
C THR A 46 -2.82 -5.58 7.63
N SER A 47 -3.45 -5.38 8.79
CA SER A 47 -4.52 -4.40 8.98
C SER A 47 -4.03 -2.98 8.71
N ILE A 48 -2.88 -2.62 9.29
CA ILE A 48 -2.28 -1.29 9.11
C ILE A 48 -1.88 -1.03 7.66
N MET A 49 -1.24 -2.01 7.01
CA MET A 49 -0.82 -1.86 5.62
C MET A 49 -2.02 -1.75 4.68
N ASN A 50 -3.09 -2.54 4.90
CA ASN A 50 -4.32 -2.43 4.12
C ASN A 50 -5.00 -1.08 4.27
N GLN A 51 -5.08 -0.55 5.50
CA GLN A 51 -5.63 0.80 5.75
C GLN A 51 -4.86 1.89 4.99
N GLU A 52 -3.53 1.82 4.97
CA GLU A 52 -2.67 2.76 4.24
C GLU A 52 -2.81 2.62 2.71
N LEU A 53 -2.94 1.39 2.21
CA LEU A 53 -3.13 1.11 0.78
C LEU A 53 -4.49 1.55 0.26
N GLU A 54 -5.56 1.28 1.01
CA GLU A 54 -6.91 1.72 0.66
C GLU A 54 -6.97 3.25 0.53
N PHE A 55 -6.29 3.94 1.44
CA PHE A 55 -6.21 5.39 1.44
C PHE A 55 -5.39 5.96 0.28
N ARG A 56 -4.21 5.40 -0.01
CA ARG A 56 -3.28 5.95 -1.02
C ARG A 56 -3.49 5.46 -2.45
N SER A 57 -4.02 4.25 -2.62
CA SER A 57 -4.08 3.58 -3.91
C SER A 57 -5.36 2.75 -4.05
N PRO A 58 -6.55 3.37 -3.94
CA PRO A 58 -7.83 2.66 -3.93
C PRO A 58 -8.06 1.82 -5.20
N SER A 59 -7.55 2.27 -6.35
CA SER A 59 -7.66 1.55 -7.63
C SER A 59 -6.87 0.24 -7.66
N SER A 60 -5.75 0.16 -6.93
CA SER A 60 -4.90 -1.04 -6.85
C SER A 60 -5.06 -1.82 -5.54
N PHE A 61 -5.87 -1.29 -4.61
CA PHE A 61 -6.06 -1.86 -3.28
C PHE A 61 -6.43 -3.34 -3.33
N SER A 62 -7.39 -3.73 -4.16
CA SER A 62 -7.85 -5.13 -4.25
C SER A 62 -6.74 -6.11 -4.65
N VAL A 63 -5.80 -5.68 -5.49
CA VAL A 63 -4.65 -6.49 -5.90
C VAL A 63 -3.60 -6.51 -4.79
N CYS A 64 -3.24 -5.35 -4.25
CA CYS A 64 -2.22 -5.24 -3.20
C CYS A 64 -2.64 -5.94 -1.90
N ALA A 65 -3.91 -5.83 -1.50
CA ALA A 65 -4.45 -6.44 -0.29
C ALA A 65 -4.30 -7.97 -0.28
N ARG A 66 -4.35 -8.62 -1.45
CA ARG A 66 -4.12 -10.07 -1.56
C ARG A 66 -2.71 -10.48 -1.13
N TYR A 67 -1.71 -9.70 -1.53
CA TYR A 67 -0.32 -9.94 -1.13
C TYR A 67 -0.11 -9.62 0.35
N VAL A 68 -0.69 -8.52 0.83
CA VAL A 68 -0.60 -8.09 2.24
C VAL A 68 -1.20 -9.14 3.18
N SER A 69 -2.39 -9.67 2.88
CA SER A 69 -3.02 -10.71 3.71
C SER A 69 -2.22 -12.03 3.76
N GLY A 70 -1.36 -12.27 2.78
CA GLY A 70 -0.53 -13.47 2.68
C GLY A 70 -1.30 -14.71 2.21
N GLU A 71 -0.54 -15.77 1.90
CA GLU A 71 -1.08 -17.04 1.44
C GLU A 71 -1.67 -17.90 2.57
N VAL A 72 -2.38 -18.97 2.19
CA VAL A 72 -2.90 -19.95 3.14
C VAL A 72 -1.72 -20.62 3.85
N GLY A 73 -1.66 -20.48 5.18
CA GLY A 73 -0.62 -21.05 6.02
C GLY A 73 0.43 -20.05 6.50
N SER A 74 0.48 -18.83 5.95
CA SER A 74 1.34 -17.77 6.49
C SER A 74 1.00 -17.46 7.95
N PHE A 75 2.00 -17.04 8.72
CA PHE A 75 1.80 -16.78 10.14
C PHE A 75 0.77 -15.64 10.33
N ARG A 76 0.89 -14.58 9.53
CA ARG A 76 0.02 -13.40 9.63
C ARG A 76 -1.44 -13.68 9.24
N LYS A 77 -1.71 -14.67 8.36
CA LYS A 77 -3.07 -15.08 7.99
C LYS A 77 -3.89 -15.58 9.20
N ARG A 78 -3.21 -16.16 10.20
CA ARG A 78 -3.84 -16.71 11.42
C ARG A 78 -4.50 -15.63 12.29
N TYR A 79 -4.06 -14.38 12.13
CA TYR A 79 -4.54 -13.24 12.89
C TYR A 79 -5.42 -12.30 12.05
N GLU A 80 -5.89 -12.75 10.89
CA GLU A 80 -6.88 -12.01 10.09
C GLU A 80 -8.14 -11.73 10.93
N GLY A 81 -8.56 -10.47 11.00
CA GLY A 81 -9.69 -10.02 11.81
C GLY A 81 -9.42 -9.83 13.31
N ARG A 82 -8.18 -10.01 13.78
CA ARG A 82 -7.80 -9.67 15.17
C ARG A 82 -7.53 -8.18 15.31
N GLU A 83 -7.92 -7.61 16.45
CA GLU A 83 -7.67 -6.19 16.75
C GLU A 83 -6.39 -5.97 17.56
N LEU A 84 -5.96 -6.96 18.36
CA LEU A 84 -4.81 -6.85 19.26
C LEU A 84 -3.99 -8.13 19.25
N LEU A 85 -2.67 -7.97 19.19
CA LEU A 85 -1.66 -9.02 19.25
C LEU A 85 -0.78 -8.86 20.48
N THR A 86 -0.21 -9.97 20.93
CA THR A 86 0.93 -9.90 21.85
C THR A 86 2.16 -9.34 21.12
N VAL A 87 3.15 -8.84 21.85
CA VAL A 87 4.38 -8.33 21.25
C VAL A 87 5.08 -9.42 20.42
N GLY A 88 5.12 -10.67 20.91
CA GLY A 88 5.71 -11.80 20.19
C GLY A 88 4.98 -12.07 18.88
N ASP A 89 3.65 -12.21 18.92
CA ASP A 89 2.84 -12.45 17.72
C ASP A 89 2.97 -11.29 16.71
N GLN A 90 3.06 -10.05 17.20
CA GLN A 90 3.23 -8.89 16.35
C GLN A 90 4.58 -8.92 15.61
N VAL A 91 5.66 -9.28 16.31
CA VAL A 91 6.99 -9.45 15.71
C VAL A 91 7.00 -10.59 14.70
N ASP A 92 6.43 -11.73 15.04
CA ASP A 92 6.35 -12.88 14.13
C ASP A 92 5.53 -12.54 12.87
N CYS A 93 4.42 -11.81 13.01
CA CYS A 93 3.66 -11.29 11.88
C CYS A 93 4.48 -10.31 11.02
N LEU A 94 5.32 -9.47 11.63
CA LEU A 94 6.18 -8.53 10.89
C LEU A 94 7.27 -9.26 10.11
N LEU A 95 7.88 -10.29 10.71
CA LEU A 95 8.89 -11.11 10.04
C LEU A 95 8.29 -11.85 8.86
N ASP A 96 7.19 -12.59 9.07
CA ASP A 96 6.46 -13.30 8.00
C ASP A 96 6.06 -12.36 6.86
N HIS A 97 5.60 -11.15 7.18
CA HIS A 97 5.23 -10.13 6.20
C HIS A 97 6.44 -9.60 5.41
N ALA A 98 7.57 -9.32 6.09
CA ALA A 98 8.77 -8.77 5.45
C ALA A 98 9.51 -9.79 4.58
N THR A 99 9.44 -11.08 4.91
CA THR A 99 10.13 -12.17 4.19
C THR A 99 9.25 -12.89 3.19
N ASP A 100 8.04 -12.39 2.92
CA ASP A 100 7.10 -13.03 2.00
C ASP A 100 7.56 -12.90 0.54
N TRP A 101 7.81 -14.03 -0.11
CA TRP A 101 8.22 -14.09 -1.51
C TRP A 101 7.23 -13.44 -2.48
N GLY A 102 5.93 -13.50 -2.19
CA GLY A 102 4.89 -12.84 -2.97
C GLY A 102 4.99 -11.32 -2.91
N ILE A 103 5.37 -10.75 -1.76
CA ILE A 103 5.60 -9.31 -1.61
C ILE A 103 6.94 -8.91 -2.22
N LEU A 104 7.99 -9.65 -1.90
CA LEU A 104 9.34 -9.42 -2.44
C LEU A 104 9.33 -9.45 -3.98
N GLY A 105 8.60 -10.39 -4.58
CA GLY A 105 8.50 -10.54 -6.03
C GLY A 105 7.77 -9.42 -6.78
N VAL A 106 6.94 -8.62 -6.08
CA VAL A 106 6.19 -7.49 -6.68
C VAL A 106 6.67 -6.12 -6.19
N THR A 107 7.74 -6.09 -5.41
CA THR A 107 8.34 -4.84 -4.93
C THR A 107 9.05 -4.10 -6.07
N TRP A 108 9.15 -2.77 -5.97
CA TRP A 108 9.83 -1.95 -6.96
C TRP A 108 11.26 -2.45 -7.23
N ALA A 109 11.61 -2.62 -8.51
CA ALA A 109 12.85 -3.28 -8.93
C ALA A 109 14.13 -2.64 -8.34
N GLY A 110 14.13 -1.32 -8.13
CA GLY A 110 15.27 -0.60 -7.55
C GLY A 110 15.46 -0.83 -6.04
N TRP A 111 14.50 -1.46 -5.35
CA TRP A 111 14.65 -1.87 -3.96
C TRP A 111 15.56 -3.09 -3.80
N ALA A 112 15.76 -3.86 -4.87
CA ALA A 112 16.58 -5.08 -4.91
C ALA A 112 16.18 -6.15 -3.85
N PRO A 113 14.93 -6.67 -3.88
CA PRO A 113 14.42 -7.66 -2.92
C PRO A 113 15.13 -9.03 -2.93
N TYR A 114 16.04 -9.24 -3.88
CA TYR A 114 16.69 -10.51 -4.21
C TYR A 114 18.12 -10.62 -3.67
N VAL A 115 18.63 -9.59 -2.99
CA VAL A 115 19.98 -9.52 -2.41
C VAL A 115 19.89 -9.80 -0.91
#